data_AF-A0A7W0M0M1-F1
#
_entry.id   AF-A0A7W0M0M1-F1
#
_cell.length_a   1.000
_cell.length_b   1.000
_cell.length_c   1.000
_cell.angle_alpha   90.00
_cell.angle_beta   90.00
_cell.angle_gamma   90.00
#
_symmetry.space_group_name_H-M   'P 1'
#
loop_
_entity.id
_entity.type
_entity.pdbx_description
1 polymer ?
#
loop_
_entity_poly.entity_id
_entity_poly.type
_entity_poly.pdbx_seq_one_letter_code
_entity_poly.pdbx_strand_id
1 'polypeptide(L)'
;MEEIYAGGTLVVWAGITEDGQLAINGQDLGGHPFSDEYEYFIRIAPEHWPLVRRALAGGEEDDIVEITVANGTRLVEAGEVTWLKAHGVPHSFDTW
;
A
#
# COMPACT_ATOMS: atom_id res chain seq x y z
N MET A 1 -11.67 0.42 4.23
CA MET A 1 -10.30 0.94 3.97
C MET A 1 -10.07 2.11 4.90
N GLU A 2 -8.83 2.28 5.33
CA GLU A 2 -8.36 3.33 6.23
C GLU A 2 -7.32 4.18 5.51
N GLU A 3 -7.29 5.47 5.79
CA GLU A 3 -6.27 6.38 5.23
C GLU A 3 -4.91 6.08 5.87
N ILE A 4 -3.89 5.90 5.05
CA ILE A 4 -2.51 5.63 5.48
C ILE A 4 -1.57 6.80 5.18
N TYR A 5 -1.98 7.72 4.30
CA TYR A 5 -1.26 8.94 3.96
C TYR A 5 -2.17 9.97 3.30
N ALA A 6 -1.97 11.24 3.62
CA ALA A 6 -2.53 12.36 2.89
C ALA A 6 -1.51 13.52 2.86
N GLY A 7 -1.13 13.97 1.66
CA GLY A 7 -0.13 15.02 1.49
C GLY A 7 -0.10 15.58 0.07
N GLY A 8 -0.17 16.92 -0.04
CA GLY A 8 -0.19 17.58 -1.34
C GLY A 8 -1.43 17.17 -2.15
N THR A 9 -1.21 16.58 -3.33
CA THR A 9 -2.24 16.05 -4.22
C THR A 9 -2.50 14.55 -4.02
N LEU A 10 -1.71 13.87 -3.18
CA LEU A 10 -1.73 12.43 -2.99
C LEU A 10 -2.48 12.04 -1.72
N VAL A 11 -3.44 11.13 -1.86
CA VAL A 11 -4.08 10.42 -0.75
C VAL A 11 -3.96 8.92 -0.98
N VAL A 12 -3.66 8.17 0.07
CA VAL A 12 -3.46 6.71 0.02
C VAL A 12 -4.24 6.04 1.13
N TRP A 13 -4.91 4.94 0.80
CA TRP A 13 -5.69 4.11 1.70
C TRP A 13 -5.21 2.66 1.69
N ALA A 14 -5.41 1.95 2.80
CA ALA A 14 -5.20 0.52 2.92
C ALA A 14 -6.45 -0.20 3.42
N GLY A 15 -6.59 -1.48 3.10
CA GLY A 15 -7.63 -2.34 3.67
C GLY A 15 -7.67 -3.70 3.01
N ILE A 16 -8.70 -4.48 3.31
CA ILE A 16 -8.90 -5.79 2.69
C ILE A 16 -9.95 -5.69 1.58
N THR A 17 -9.66 -6.25 0.40
CA THR A 17 -10.63 -6.38 -0.70
C THR A 17 -11.68 -7.45 -0.39
N GLU A 18 -12.76 -7.51 -1.16
CA GLU A 18 -13.77 -8.57 -1.02
C GLU A 18 -13.18 -9.97 -1.22
N ASP A 19 -12.17 -10.09 -2.07
CA ASP A 19 -11.42 -11.34 -2.33
C ASP A 19 -10.35 -11.66 -1.26
N GLY A 20 -10.30 -10.86 -0.18
CA GLY A 20 -9.41 -11.09 0.95
C GLY A 20 -7.97 -10.61 0.74
N GLN A 21 -7.66 -9.82 -0.29
CA GLN A 21 -6.31 -9.31 -0.51
C GLN A 21 -6.06 -8.04 0.30
N LEU A 22 -4.82 -7.81 0.73
CA LEU A 22 -4.42 -6.49 1.22
C LEU A 22 -4.34 -5.55 0.01
N ALA A 23 -5.14 -4.49 0.04
CA ALA A 23 -5.15 -3.40 -0.91
C ALA A 23 -4.41 -2.19 -0.36
N ILE A 24 -3.59 -1.59 -1.21
CA ILE A 24 -3.11 -0.21 -1.04
C ILE A 24 -3.57 0.54 -2.30
N ASN A 25 -4.39 1.56 -2.11
CA ASN A 25 -4.94 2.37 -3.20
C ASN A 25 -4.47 3.80 -3.01
N GLY A 26 -3.98 4.43 -4.07
CA GLY A 26 -3.67 5.85 -4.03
C GLY A 26 -4.32 6.61 -5.17
N GLN A 27 -4.61 7.86 -4.89
CA GLN A 27 -5.13 8.83 -5.84
C GLN A 27 -4.23 10.07 -5.77
N ASP A 28 -3.69 10.47 -6.91
CA ASP A 28 -2.92 11.70 -7.06
C ASP A 28 -3.67 12.66 -7.99
N LEU A 29 -4.02 13.84 -7.49
CA LEU A 29 -4.81 14.87 -8.19
C LEU A 29 -3.95 15.94 -8.91
N GLY A 30 -2.68 15.69 -9.20
CA GLY A 30 -1.86 16.66 -9.94
C GLY A 30 -0.34 16.57 -9.79
N GLY A 31 0.19 15.46 -9.29
CA GLY A 31 1.62 15.27 -9.03
C GLY A 31 2.45 14.79 -10.23
N HIS A 32 1.84 14.37 -11.34
CA HIS A 32 2.56 13.76 -12.46
C HIS A 32 2.61 14.65 -13.72
N PRO A 33 3.79 14.86 -14.35
CA PRO A 33 3.93 15.78 -15.49
C PRO A 33 3.20 15.36 -16.78
N PHE A 34 2.60 14.16 -16.80
CA PHE A 34 1.93 13.59 -17.97
C PHE A 34 0.46 13.21 -17.72
N SER A 35 -0.06 13.41 -16.51
CA SER A 35 -1.48 13.19 -16.20
C SER A 35 -1.92 14.19 -15.14
N ASP A 36 -3.05 14.84 -15.39
CA ASP A 36 -3.62 15.79 -14.44
C ASP A 36 -4.09 15.09 -13.16
N GLU A 37 -4.50 13.83 -13.24
CA GLU A 37 -4.84 12.96 -12.11
C GLU A 37 -4.53 11.50 -12.47
N TYR A 38 -4.24 10.64 -11.48
CA TYR A 38 -4.22 9.19 -11.67
C TYR A 38 -4.58 8.43 -10.40
N GLU A 39 -5.11 7.22 -10.58
CA GLU A 39 -5.32 6.27 -9.49
C GLU A 39 -4.40 5.06 -9.67
N TYR A 40 -3.96 4.48 -8.56
CA TYR A 40 -3.20 3.24 -8.58
C TYR A 40 -3.67 2.25 -7.51
N PHE A 41 -3.47 0.98 -7.83
CA PHE A 41 -3.98 -0.14 -7.06
C PHE A 41 -2.88 -1.17 -6.90
N ILE A 42 -2.51 -1.44 -5.65
CA ILE A 42 -1.58 -2.50 -5.27
C ILE A 42 -2.36 -3.60 -4.57
N ARG A 43 -2.13 -4.86 -4.94
CA ARG A 43 -2.77 -6.02 -4.31
C ARG A 43 -1.74 -7.03 -3.83
N ILE A 44 -1.92 -7.49 -2.59
CA ILE A 44 -1.05 -8.49 -1.97
C ILE A 44 -1.93 -9.62 -1.44
N ALA A 45 -1.67 -10.83 -1.95
CA ALA A 45 -2.45 -12.01 -1.58
C ALA A 45 -2.20 -12.44 -0.11
N PRO A 46 -3.18 -13.08 0.55
CA PRO A 46 -3.06 -13.54 1.94
C PRO A 46 -1.81 -14.38 2.22
N GLU A 47 -1.39 -15.20 1.26
CA GLU A 47 -0.22 -16.08 1.40
C GLU A 47 1.10 -15.29 1.56
N HIS A 48 1.08 -13.99 1.26
CA HIS A 48 2.23 -13.10 1.35
C HIS A 48 2.19 -12.16 2.57
N TRP A 49 1.10 -12.16 3.35
CA TRP A 49 0.99 -11.33 4.56
C TRP A 49 2.10 -11.56 5.59
N PRO A 50 2.60 -12.80 5.81
CA PRO A 50 3.75 -13.00 6.70
C PRO A 50 4.99 -12.21 6.27
N LEU A 51 5.20 -12.03 4.96
CA LEU A 51 6.32 -11.22 4.43
C LEU A 51 6.11 -9.74 4.70
N VAL A 52 4.88 -9.24 4.54
CA VAL A 52 4.51 -7.85 4.82
C VAL A 52 4.69 -7.55 6.31
N ARG A 53 4.13 -8.37 7.21
CA ARG A 53 4.28 -8.22 8.67
C ARG A 53 5.74 -8.14 9.07
N ARG A 54 6.56 -9.10 8.61
CA ARG A 54 8.00 -9.10 8.87
C ARG A 54 8.70 -7.83 8.37
N ALA A 55 8.35 -7.37 7.16
CA ALA A 55 8.93 -6.16 6.58
C ALA A 55 8.52 -4.87 7.33
N LEU A 56 7.34 -4.88 7.95
CA LEU A 56 6.84 -3.81 8.83
C LEU A 56 7.26 -3.98 10.30
N ALA A 57 8.14 -4.94 10.60
CA ALA A 57 8.58 -5.28 11.96
C ALA A 57 7.44 -5.69 12.92
N GLY A 58 6.37 -6.27 12.37
CA GLY A 58 5.26 -6.87 13.13
C GLY A 58 5.48 -8.31 13.54
N GLY A 59 4.63 -8.76 14.46
CA GLY A 59 4.45 -10.16 14.85
C GLY A 59 3.54 -10.94 13.89
N GLU A 60 3.52 -12.27 14.04
CA GLU A 60 2.75 -13.18 13.16
C GLU A 60 1.24 -12.98 13.26
N GLU A 61 0.77 -12.58 14.44
CA GLU A 61 -0.65 -12.39 14.78
C GLU A 61 -1.13 -10.94 14.63
N ASP A 62 -0.24 -10.01 14.26
CA ASP A 62 -0.63 -8.60 14.09
C ASP A 62 -1.65 -8.47 12.95
N ASP A 63 -2.68 -7.67 13.17
CA ASP A 63 -3.63 -7.35 12.11
C ASP A 63 -2.89 -6.65 10.97
N ILE A 64 -3.08 -7.19 9.76
CA ILE A 64 -2.32 -6.75 8.59
C ILE A 64 -2.69 -5.33 8.16
N VAL A 65 -3.94 -4.91 8.38
CA VAL A 65 -4.39 -3.55 8.08
C VAL A 65 -3.86 -2.61 9.14
N GLU A 66 -4.02 -2.92 10.42
CA GLU A 66 -3.56 -2.06 11.52
C GLU A 66 -2.05 -1.77 11.41
N ILE A 67 -1.23 -2.79 11.14
CA ILE A 67 0.21 -2.58 10.99
C ILE A 67 0.57 -1.79 9.72
N THR A 68 -0.20 -1.96 8.64
CA THR A 68 -0.01 -1.19 7.41
C THR A 68 -0.35 0.27 7.65
N VAL A 69 -1.45 0.56 8.35
CA VAL A 69 -1.87 1.92 8.73
C VAL A 69 -0.83 2.57 9.63
N ALA A 70 -0.35 1.86 10.66
CA ALA A 70 0.68 2.37 11.57
C ALA A 70 2.00 2.72 10.87
N ASN A 71 2.27 2.15 9.70
CA ASN A 71 3.48 2.38 8.91
C ASN A 71 3.21 3.15 7.59
N GLY A 72 1.99 3.65 7.41
CA GLY A 72 1.48 4.22 6.17
C GLY A 72 2.38 5.27 5.53
N THR A 73 2.66 6.35 6.28
CA THR A 73 3.53 7.43 5.81
C THR A 73 4.89 6.93 5.35
N ARG A 74 5.51 6.01 6.09
CA ARG A 74 6.83 5.46 5.74
C ARG A 74 6.78 4.63 4.45
N LEU A 75 5.70 3.88 4.24
CA LEU A 75 5.50 3.11 3.01
C LEU A 75 5.40 4.02 1.80
N VAL A 76 4.58 5.08 1.89
CA VAL A 76 4.34 6.03 0.80
C VAL A 76 5.60 6.84 0.47
N GLU A 77 6.32 7.34 1.48
CA GLU A 77 7.57 8.09 1.28
C GLU A 77 8.68 7.24 0.63
N ALA A 78 8.70 5.93 0.87
CA ALA A 78 9.64 5.01 0.23
C ALA A 78 9.24 4.64 -1.22
N GLY A 79 8.01 4.95 -1.62
CA GLY A 79 7.33 4.41 -2.80
C GLY A 79 6.94 2.96 -2.58
N GLU A 80 5.64 2.68 -2.49
CA GLU A 80 5.11 1.40 -2.00
C GLU A 80 5.57 0.21 -2.85
N VAL A 81 5.56 0.34 -4.17
CA VAL A 81 6.08 -0.69 -5.10
C VAL A 81 7.58 -0.91 -4.90
N THR A 82 8.36 0.15 -4.74
CA THR A 82 9.80 0.07 -4.47
C THR A 82 10.07 -0.65 -3.16
N TRP A 83 9.32 -0.29 -2.13
CA TRP A 83 9.40 -0.91 -0.80
C TRP A 83 9.04 -2.39 -0.84
N LEU A 84 7.94 -2.77 -1.51
CA LEU A 84 7.52 -4.16 -1.65
C LEU A 84 8.56 -5.01 -2.39
N LYS A 85 9.14 -4.47 -3.47
CA LYS A 85 10.22 -5.13 -4.20
C LYS A 85 11.47 -5.33 -3.34
N ALA A 86 11.86 -4.32 -2.57
CA ALA A 86 13.02 -4.39 -1.69
C ALA A 86 12.90 -5.46 -0.60
N HIS A 87 11.66 -5.78 -0.16
CA HIS A 87 11.38 -6.81 0.84
C HIS A 87 10.97 -8.16 0.24
N GLY A 88 10.96 -8.28 -1.09
CA GLY A 88 10.60 -9.52 -1.79
C GLY A 88 9.13 -9.91 -1.61
N VAL A 89 8.23 -8.93 -1.45
CA VAL A 89 6.78 -9.18 -1.33
C VAL A 89 6.15 -9.21 -2.72
N PRO A 90 5.61 -10.36 -3.17
CA PRO A 90 4.89 -10.42 -4.44
C PRO A 90 3.60 -9.58 -4.37
N HIS A 91 3.32 -8.84 -5.43
CA HIS A 91 2.16 -7.95 -5.55
C HIS A 91 1.75 -7.76 -7.01
N SER A 92 0.50 -7.37 -7.25
CA SER A 92 0.09 -6.75 -8.51
C SER A 92 0.10 -5.22 -8.37
N PHE A 93 0.24 -4.54 -9.51
CA PHE A 93 0.17 -3.09 -9.61
C PHE A 93 -0.57 -2.72 -10.89
N ASP A 94 -1.63 -1.92 -10.73
CA ASP A 94 -2.48 -1.44 -11.81
C ASP A 94 -2.69 0.06 -11.64
N THR A 95 -2.88 0.78 -12.75
CA THR A 95 -3.16 2.23 -12.77
C THR A 95 -4.37 2.52 -13.64
N TRP A 96 -5.14 3.55 -13.27
CA TRP A 96 -6.26 4.05 -14.06
C TRP A 96 -6.09 5.53 -14.38
#